data_AF-T2MJ25-F1
#
_entry.id   AF-T2MJ25-F1
#
_cell.length_a   1.000
_cell.length_b   1.000
_cell.length_c   1.000
_cell.angle_alpha   90.00
_cell.angle_beta   90.00
_cell.angle_gamma   90.00
#
_symmetry.space_group_name_H-M   'P 1'
#
loop_
_entity.id
_entity.type
_entity.pdbx_description
1 polymer ?
#
loop_
_entity_poly.entity_id
_entity_poly.type
_entity_poly.pdbx_seq_one_letter_code
_entity_poly.pdbx_strand_id
1 'polypeptide(L)'
;MTDISLQTADLNMSPDIIMGTLQQLSKVQQCLSASLNSINCHEKCEVSSFTAIQETEYNKCQNENVEQEVKIEKSLHTYSKQERAKMLADGYSFERHMLDRLWTFCGLISMFILTVQLVCRFDPTDVVGIVIALVLGVLVTDFASGLVHWGADTYGAVDLPIIGKSFIRPFREHHVDPTAMTRHDFFETNGNNFMLIVPFAVRFIYKGFTLSEHLLREHYRFDLFAYSLMCFVIMTNQIHKWAHTYYGLPKYIEFLQKWHLILPRKHHRIHHVAPHETYFCITTGWLNYPLEKISFFPTFEKLIEALTGIPPRRDDMKWAGKKVE
;
A
#
# COMPACT_ATOMS: atom_id res chain seq x y z
N MET A 1 -21.75 30.25 -50.94
CA MET A 1 -21.43 31.63 -50.51
C MET A 1 -21.80 31.73 -49.04
N THR A 2 -20.86 31.32 -48.17
CA THR A 2 -20.62 31.78 -46.79
C THR A 2 -19.58 30.83 -46.18
N ASP A 3 -18.31 31.27 -46.24
CA ASP A 3 -17.18 30.70 -45.53
C ASP A 3 -17.38 30.85 -44.01
N ILE A 4 -17.08 29.80 -43.26
CA ILE A 4 -16.89 29.87 -41.80
C ILE A 4 -15.47 29.40 -41.52
N SER A 5 -14.66 30.35 -41.05
CA SER A 5 -13.24 30.23 -40.77
C SER A 5 -12.94 29.24 -39.64
N LEU A 6 -11.98 28.35 -39.89
CA LEU A 6 -11.24 27.62 -38.85
C LEU A 6 -10.46 28.61 -37.99
N GLN A 7 -10.81 28.68 -36.70
CA GLN A 7 -10.01 29.40 -35.70
C GLN A 7 -9.07 28.37 -35.05
N THR A 8 -7.85 28.27 -35.58
CA THR A 8 -6.74 27.58 -34.93
C THR A 8 -6.33 28.37 -33.68
N ALA A 9 -6.46 27.76 -32.51
CA ALA A 9 -5.89 28.32 -31.29
C ALA A 9 -4.36 28.09 -31.33
N ASP A 10 -3.63 29.14 -31.68
CA ASP A 10 -2.17 29.20 -31.56
C ASP A 10 -1.78 29.14 -30.07
N LEU A 11 -1.21 28.02 -29.64
CA LEU A 11 -0.44 27.93 -28.40
C LEU A 11 0.95 28.55 -28.64
N ASN A 12 1.00 29.88 -28.74
CA ASN A 12 2.25 30.63 -28.67
C ASN A 12 2.75 30.64 -27.22
N MET A 13 3.55 29.64 -26.84
CA MET A 13 4.43 29.76 -25.68
C MET A 13 5.51 30.80 -25.99
N SER A 14 5.64 31.83 -25.15
CA SER A 14 6.66 32.86 -25.29
C SER A 14 8.07 32.24 -25.39
N PRO A 15 8.93 32.66 -26.35
CA PRO A 15 10.32 32.23 -26.48
C PRO A 15 11.13 32.34 -25.18
N ASP A 16 10.74 33.26 -24.29
CA ASP A 16 11.38 33.47 -22.99
C ASP A 16 11.18 32.29 -22.01
N ILE A 17 10.06 31.57 -22.11
CA ILE A 17 9.77 30.41 -21.26
C ILE A 17 10.59 29.20 -21.72
N ILE A 18 10.77 29.04 -23.03
CA ILE A 18 11.59 27.97 -23.63
C ILE A 18 13.07 28.20 -23.31
N MET A 19 13.55 29.44 -23.45
CA MET A 19 14.92 29.81 -23.08
C MET A 19 15.18 29.67 -21.58
N GLY A 20 14.22 30.05 -20.72
CA GLY A 20 14.32 29.86 -19.26
C GLY A 20 14.41 28.39 -18.85
N THR A 21 13.68 27.51 -19.53
CA THR A 21 13.68 26.06 -19.24
C THR A 21 14.99 25.39 -19.72
N LEU A 22 15.49 25.79 -20.89
CA LEU A 22 16.78 25.29 -21.42
C LEU A 22 17.97 25.77 -20.57
N GLN A 23 17.91 26.99 -20.03
CA GLN A 23 18.95 27.53 -19.16
C GLN A 23 18.96 26.85 -17.77
N GLN A 24 17.80 26.39 -17.27
CA GLN A 24 17.75 25.56 -16.06
C GLN A 24 18.28 24.14 -16.30
N LEU A 25 17.95 23.51 -17.43
CA LEU A 25 18.46 22.18 -17.78
C LEU A 25 19.99 22.19 -17.98
N SER A 26 20.54 23.25 -18.59
CA SER A 26 21.99 23.48 -18.71
C SER A 26 22.69 23.59 -17.35
N LYS A 27 22.08 24.27 -16.37
CA LYS A 27 22.62 24.40 -15.00
C LYS A 27 22.57 23.07 -14.24
N VAL A 28 21.50 22.29 -14.39
CA VAL A 28 21.38 20.96 -13.78
C VAL A 28 22.43 20.00 -14.37
N GLN A 29 22.69 20.08 -15.67
CA GLN A 29 23.70 19.26 -16.34
C GLN A 29 25.14 19.66 -15.96
N GLN A 30 25.42 20.95 -15.71
CA GLN A 30 26.70 21.42 -15.14
C GLN A 30 26.89 21.00 -13.68
N CYS A 31 25.82 21.00 -12.86
CA CYS A 31 25.90 20.50 -11.49
C CYS A 31 26.15 18.98 -11.44
N LEU A 32 25.53 18.21 -12.35
CA LEU A 32 25.74 16.77 -12.45
C LEU A 32 27.16 16.42 -12.93
N SER A 33 27.71 17.15 -13.89
CA SER A 33 29.09 16.92 -14.36
C SER A 33 30.15 17.36 -13.34
N ALA A 34 29.90 18.41 -12.56
CA ALA A 34 30.75 18.80 -11.44
C ALA A 34 30.74 17.75 -10.30
N SER A 35 29.57 17.15 -10.02
CA SER A 35 29.43 16.10 -9.01
C SER A 35 30.05 14.77 -9.45
N LEU A 36 30.02 14.44 -10.75
CA LEU A 36 30.71 13.27 -11.32
C LEU A 36 32.24 13.45 -11.35
N ASN A 37 32.73 14.66 -11.58
CA ASN A 37 34.16 14.97 -11.54
C ASN A 37 34.72 15.02 -10.10
N SER A 38 33.90 15.35 -9.08
CA SER A 38 34.34 15.26 -7.68
C SER A 38 34.43 13.82 -7.18
N ILE A 39 33.68 12.89 -7.78
CA ILE A 39 33.75 11.45 -7.48
C ILE A 39 35.05 10.85 -8.05
N ASN A 40 35.47 11.24 -9.25
CA ASN A 40 36.68 10.69 -9.90
C ASN A 40 38.02 11.24 -9.38
N CYS A 41 38.04 12.35 -8.64
CA CYS A 41 39.27 12.90 -8.05
C CYS A 41 39.65 12.29 -6.69
N HIS A 42 38.76 11.54 -6.04
CA HIS A 42 39.01 10.93 -4.73
C HIS A 42 39.66 9.53 -4.78
N GLU A 43 39.87 8.97 -5.97
CA GLU A 43 40.30 7.57 -6.15
C GLU A 43 41.82 7.33 -6.16
N LYS A 44 42.64 8.37 -5.97
CA LYS A 44 44.11 8.23 -5.94
C LYS A 44 44.78 9.14 -4.92
N CYS A 45 44.60 8.83 -3.63
CA CYS A 45 45.61 8.93 -2.57
C CYS A 45 45.00 8.46 -1.24
N GLU A 46 45.75 7.64 -0.49
CA GLU A 46 45.48 7.17 0.89
C GLU A 46 44.40 6.08 1.10
N VAL A 47 44.67 4.87 0.59
CA VAL A 47 43.81 3.67 0.71
C VAL A 47 44.05 2.85 2.01
N SER A 48 44.75 3.37 3.03
CA SER A 48 44.99 2.59 4.27
C SER A 48 44.50 3.23 5.57
N SER A 49 44.22 4.54 5.59
CA SER A 49 43.70 5.24 6.78
C SER A 49 42.19 5.47 6.73
N PHE A 50 41.58 5.55 5.54
CA PHE A 50 40.17 5.88 5.35
C PHE A 50 39.22 4.70 5.64
N THR A 51 39.64 3.46 5.37
CA THR A 51 38.85 2.24 5.63
C THR A 51 38.64 1.98 7.11
N ALA A 52 39.66 2.23 7.95
CA ALA A 52 39.53 2.09 9.41
C ALA A 52 38.59 3.13 10.02
N ILE A 53 38.61 4.37 9.51
CA ILE A 53 37.71 5.44 9.99
C ILE A 53 36.28 5.18 9.54
N GLN A 54 36.04 4.75 8.29
CA GLN A 54 34.71 4.36 7.83
C GLN A 54 34.16 3.13 8.55
N GLU A 55 34.96 2.10 8.82
CA GLU A 55 34.52 0.97 9.65
C GLU A 55 34.22 1.41 11.08
N THR A 56 35.03 2.31 11.66
CA THR A 56 34.81 2.80 13.03
C THR A 56 33.56 3.68 13.11
N GLU A 57 33.33 4.58 12.15
CA GLU A 57 32.12 5.41 12.08
C GLU A 57 30.87 4.61 11.73
N TYR A 58 30.97 3.62 10.83
CA TYR A 58 29.89 2.69 10.53
C TYR A 58 29.53 1.86 11.77
N ASN A 59 30.52 1.30 12.46
CA ASN A 59 30.31 0.53 13.68
C ASN A 59 29.79 1.42 14.82
N LYS A 60 30.22 2.68 14.90
CA LYS A 60 29.71 3.65 15.89
C LYS A 60 28.26 4.01 15.59
N CYS A 61 27.90 4.26 14.33
CA CYS A 61 26.53 4.57 13.93
C CYS A 61 25.60 3.35 14.09
N GLN A 62 26.09 2.14 13.78
CA GLN A 62 25.40 0.89 14.09
C GLN A 62 25.23 0.71 15.61
N ASN A 63 26.26 0.95 16.41
CA ASN A 63 26.18 0.83 17.87
C ASN A 63 25.25 1.89 18.49
N GLU A 64 25.25 3.13 18.02
CA GLU A 64 24.33 4.18 18.48
C GLU A 64 22.89 3.86 18.08
N ASN A 65 22.65 3.37 16.85
CA ASN A 65 21.33 2.91 16.43
C ASN A 65 20.87 1.69 17.23
N VAL A 66 21.76 0.73 17.50
CA VAL A 66 21.47 -0.45 18.34
C VAL A 66 21.20 -0.03 19.79
N GLU A 67 21.98 0.89 20.36
CA GLU A 67 21.80 1.35 21.74
C GLU A 67 20.51 2.17 21.90
N GLN A 68 20.16 2.95 20.88
CA GLN A 68 18.88 3.67 20.81
C GLN A 68 17.70 2.72 20.60
N GLU A 69 17.83 1.72 19.72
CA GLU A 69 16.83 0.64 19.55
C GLU A 69 16.64 -0.15 20.86
N VAL A 70 17.71 -0.51 21.57
CA VAL A 70 17.67 -1.24 22.85
C VAL A 70 17.04 -0.40 23.96
N LYS A 71 17.27 0.92 23.98
CA LYS A 71 16.59 1.84 24.92
C LYS A 71 15.10 1.93 24.63
N ILE A 72 14.71 2.07 23.36
CA ILE A 72 13.31 2.13 22.93
C ILE A 72 12.62 0.79 23.23
N GLU A 73 13.26 -0.34 22.94
CA GLU A 73 12.76 -1.69 23.21
C GLU A 73 12.55 -1.93 24.71
N LYS A 74 13.54 -1.60 25.57
CA LYS A 74 13.39 -1.67 27.02
C LYS A 74 12.23 -0.80 27.54
N SER A 75 11.94 0.32 26.87
CA SER A 75 10.82 1.19 27.25
C SER A 75 9.45 0.65 26.82
N LEU A 76 9.33 -0.08 25.70
CA LEU A 76 8.05 -0.63 25.24
C LEU A 76 7.63 -1.88 26.03
N HIS A 77 8.59 -2.70 26.45
CA HIS A 77 8.35 -3.89 27.27
C HIS A 77 7.93 -3.56 28.72
N THR A 78 8.19 -2.34 29.22
CA THR A 78 7.74 -1.92 30.55
C THR A 78 6.25 -1.60 30.61
N TYR A 79 5.63 -1.30 29.46
CA TYR A 79 4.19 -1.06 29.37
C TYR A 79 3.41 -2.37 29.24
N SER A 80 2.23 -2.44 29.83
CA SER A 80 1.27 -3.51 29.62
C SER A 80 0.73 -3.52 28.18
N LYS A 81 0.15 -4.66 27.77
CA LYS A 81 -0.53 -4.79 26.46
C LYS A 81 -1.61 -3.71 26.26
N GLN A 82 -2.34 -3.37 27.33
CA GLN A 82 -3.41 -2.36 27.30
C GLN A 82 -2.83 -0.95 27.12
N GLU A 83 -1.72 -0.63 27.77
CA GLU A 83 -1.04 0.66 27.61
C GLU A 83 -0.47 0.84 26.20
N ARG A 84 0.15 -0.21 25.63
CA ARG A 84 0.62 -0.16 24.24
C ARG A 84 -0.53 0.01 23.24
N ALA A 85 -1.65 -0.69 23.44
CA ALA A 85 -2.85 -0.52 22.61
C ALA A 85 -3.37 0.93 22.68
N LYS A 86 -3.43 1.50 23.90
CA LYS A 86 -3.86 2.88 24.11
C LYS A 86 -2.92 3.89 23.43
N MET A 87 -1.61 3.71 23.52
CA MET A 87 -0.63 4.57 22.83
C MET A 87 -0.79 4.56 21.31
N LEU A 88 -1.17 3.43 20.73
CA LEU A 88 -1.42 3.31 19.30
C LEU A 88 -2.72 4.03 18.92
N ALA A 89 -3.80 3.81 19.69
CA ALA A 89 -5.11 4.45 19.51
C ALA A 89 -5.06 5.98 19.70
N ASP A 90 -4.32 6.48 20.69
CA ASP A 90 -4.19 7.92 20.96
C ASP A 90 -3.46 8.68 19.82
N GLY A 91 -2.88 7.97 18.84
CA GLY A 91 -2.21 8.56 17.69
C GLY A 91 -3.12 8.90 16.50
N TYR A 92 -4.42 8.60 16.55
CA TYR A 92 -5.36 9.04 15.52
C TYR A 92 -5.69 10.53 15.70
N SER A 93 -5.41 11.34 14.68
CA SER A 93 -5.64 12.78 14.70
C SER A 93 -6.95 13.16 14.02
N PHE A 94 -7.49 14.34 14.34
CA PHE A 94 -8.69 14.85 13.68
C PHE A 94 -8.50 15.03 12.16
N GLU A 95 -7.33 15.52 11.74
CA GLU A 95 -6.96 15.70 10.33
C GLU A 95 -7.00 14.37 9.60
N ARG A 96 -6.54 13.29 10.24
CA ARG A 96 -6.56 11.95 9.67
C ARG A 96 -8.00 11.47 9.41
N HIS A 97 -8.90 11.62 10.38
CA HIS A 97 -10.31 11.27 10.17
C HIS A 97 -10.97 12.10 9.07
N MET A 98 -10.61 13.38 8.92
CA MET A 98 -11.08 14.22 7.82
C MET A 98 -10.57 13.72 6.47
N LEU A 99 -9.30 13.33 6.37
CA LEU A 99 -8.73 12.75 5.15
C LEU A 99 -9.40 11.41 4.79
N ASP A 100 -9.64 10.53 5.76
CA ASP A 100 -10.31 9.25 5.51
C ASP A 100 -11.73 9.44 4.94
N ARG A 101 -12.48 10.43 5.45
CA ARG A 101 -13.78 10.81 4.89
C ARG A 101 -13.66 11.38 3.49
N LEU A 102 -12.74 12.33 3.28
CA LEU A 102 -12.51 12.94 1.96
C LEU A 102 -12.19 11.88 0.90
N TRP A 103 -11.22 11.00 1.17
CA TRP A 103 -10.84 9.95 0.25
C TRP A 103 -11.98 8.98 -0.02
N THR A 104 -12.75 8.62 1.01
CA THR A 104 -13.94 7.78 0.85
C THR A 104 -14.96 8.44 -0.08
N PHE A 105 -15.30 9.71 0.12
CA PHE A 105 -16.24 10.41 -0.77
C PHE A 105 -15.71 10.55 -2.20
N CYS A 106 -14.46 10.96 -2.38
CA CYS A 106 -13.84 11.04 -3.71
C CYS A 106 -13.83 9.68 -4.41
N GLY A 107 -13.51 8.61 -3.68
CA GLY A 107 -13.50 7.25 -4.19
C GLY A 107 -14.89 6.75 -4.59
N LEU A 108 -15.92 6.98 -3.76
CA LEU A 108 -17.30 6.63 -4.09
C LEU A 108 -17.80 7.36 -5.34
N ILE A 109 -17.52 8.67 -5.45
CA ILE A 109 -17.87 9.46 -6.64
C ILE A 109 -17.15 8.91 -7.88
N SER A 110 -15.85 8.61 -7.76
CA SER A 110 -15.05 8.09 -8.86
C SER A 110 -15.55 6.72 -9.32
N MET A 111 -15.84 5.82 -8.38
CA MET A 111 -16.41 4.51 -8.69
C MET A 111 -17.80 4.61 -9.32
N PHE A 112 -18.64 5.56 -8.87
CA PHE A 112 -19.93 5.82 -9.50
C PHE A 112 -19.78 6.25 -10.96
N ILE A 113 -18.90 7.23 -11.23
CA ILE A 113 -18.64 7.70 -12.61
C ILE A 113 -18.13 6.56 -13.49
N LEU A 114 -17.16 5.76 -13.00
CA LEU A 114 -16.65 4.60 -13.73
C LEU A 114 -17.74 3.56 -14.00
N THR A 115 -18.62 3.33 -13.04
CA THR A 115 -19.75 2.41 -13.20
C THR A 115 -20.66 2.87 -14.33
N VAL A 116 -21.05 4.15 -14.35
CA VAL A 116 -21.86 4.72 -15.44
C VAL A 116 -21.15 4.56 -16.78
N GLN A 117 -19.88 4.94 -16.85
CA GLN A 117 -19.06 4.80 -18.06
C GLN A 117 -19.02 3.34 -18.58
N LEU A 118 -18.80 2.36 -17.70
CA LEU A 118 -18.74 0.95 -18.09
C LEU A 118 -20.11 0.38 -18.50
N VAL A 119 -21.18 0.76 -17.81
CA VAL A 119 -22.55 0.31 -18.12
C VAL A 119 -23.03 0.90 -19.44
N CYS A 120 -22.74 2.18 -19.72
CA CYS A 120 -23.10 2.81 -21.00
C CYS A 120 -22.42 2.17 -22.21
N ARG A 121 -21.31 1.45 -22.02
CA ARG A 121 -20.56 0.75 -23.08
C ARG A 121 -20.71 -0.77 -23.04
N PHE A 122 -21.60 -1.27 -22.18
CA PHE A 122 -21.85 -2.69 -22.04
C PHE A 122 -22.44 -3.27 -23.32
N ASP A 123 -21.88 -4.40 -23.73
CA ASP A 123 -22.40 -5.23 -24.81
C ASP A 123 -22.54 -6.67 -24.29
N PRO A 124 -23.64 -7.38 -24.61
CA PRO A 124 -23.87 -8.76 -24.17
C PRO A 124 -22.73 -9.75 -24.51
N THR A 125 -21.94 -9.48 -25.54
CA THR A 125 -20.77 -10.29 -25.91
C THR A 125 -19.66 -10.27 -24.85
N ASP A 126 -19.68 -9.30 -23.92
CA ASP A 126 -18.66 -9.15 -22.88
C ASP A 126 -18.97 -9.89 -21.57
N VAL A 127 -20.10 -10.61 -21.48
CA VAL A 127 -20.48 -11.35 -20.26
C VAL A 127 -19.37 -12.31 -19.78
N VAL A 128 -18.74 -13.03 -20.70
CA VAL A 128 -17.60 -13.91 -20.37
C VAL A 128 -16.41 -13.09 -19.86
N GLY A 129 -16.15 -11.93 -20.48
CA GLY A 129 -15.11 -10.99 -20.05
C GLY A 129 -15.36 -10.45 -18.63
N ILE A 130 -16.61 -10.18 -18.26
CA ILE A 130 -16.99 -9.75 -16.90
C ILE A 130 -16.67 -10.84 -15.89
N VAL A 131 -17.04 -12.10 -16.17
CA VAL A 131 -16.77 -13.22 -15.24
C VAL A 131 -15.26 -13.41 -15.06
N ILE A 132 -14.48 -13.38 -16.15
CA ILE A 132 -13.02 -13.48 -16.09
C ILE A 132 -12.43 -12.30 -15.29
N ALA A 133 -12.89 -11.08 -15.56
CA ALA A 133 -12.47 -9.87 -14.85
C ALA A 133 -12.74 -9.97 -13.35
N LEU A 134 -13.90 -10.49 -12.94
CA LEU A 134 -14.25 -10.71 -11.53
C LEU A 134 -13.32 -11.72 -10.85
N VAL A 135 -13.09 -12.88 -11.50
CA VAL A 135 -12.22 -13.94 -10.96
C VAL A 135 -10.77 -13.47 -10.86
N LEU A 136 -10.23 -12.85 -11.91
CA LEU A 136 -8.88 -12.31 -11.88
C LEU A 136 -8.76 -11.16 -10.88
N GLY A 137 -9.76 -10.27 -10.83
CA GLY A 137 -9.81 -9.15 -9.91
C GLY A 137 -9.72 -9.61 -8.46
N VAL A 138 -10.53 -10.60 -8.05
CA VAL A 138 -10.48 -11.11 -6.67
C VAL A 138 -9.16 -11.83 -6.35
N LEU A 139 -8.62 -12.61 -7.29
CA LEU A 139 -7.34 -13.31 -7.09
C LEU A 139 -6.17 -12.34 -6.95
N VAL A 140 -6.09 -11.34 -7.83
CA VAL A 140 -5.03 -10.32 -7.78
C VAL A 140 -5.18 -9.45 -6.53
N THR A 141 -6.40 -9.06 -6.14
CA THR A 141 -6.60 -8.32 -4.88
C THR A 141 -6.25 -9.15 -3.66
N ASP A 142 -6.61 -10.44 -3.62
CA ASP A 142 -6.26 -11.31 -2.50
C ASP A 142 -4.74 -11.44 -2.37
N PHE A 143 -4.03 -11.66 -3.49
CA PHE A 143 -2.58 -11.70 -3.52
C PHE A 143 -1.95 -10.38 -3.06
N ALA A 144 -2.39 -9.27 -3.65
CA ALA A 144 -1.89 -7.94 -3.34
C ALA A 144 -2.13 -7.57 -1.86
N SER A 145 -3.29 -7.96 -1.30
CA SER A 145 -3.57 -7.77 0.12
C SER A 145 -2.58 -8.54 0.99
N GLY A 146 -2.20 -9.75 0.59
CA GLY A 146 -1.17 -10.54 1.27
C GLY A 146 0.22 -9.90 1.19
N LEU A 147 0.63 -9.41 0.02
CA LEU A 147 1.91 -8.71 -0.14
C LEU A 147 2.00 -7.44 0.73
N VAL A 148 0.95 -6.63 0.71
CA VAL A 148 0.90 -5.38 1.47
C VAL A 148 0.89 -5.67 2.98
N HIS A 149 0.10 -6.65 3.41
CA HIS A 149 0.00 -7.05 4.81
C HIS A 149 1.33 -7.63 5.31
N TRP A 150 1.90 -8.60 4.58
CA TRP A 150 3.23 -9.15 4.89
C TRP A 150 4.31 -8.07 4.94
N GLY A 151 4.34 -7.15 3.97
CA GLY A 151 5.34 -6.08 3.93
C GLY A 151 5.22 -5.14 5.13
N ALA A 152 3.99 -4.76 5.51
CA ALA A 152 3.74 -3.92 6.67
C ALA A 152 4.11 -4.62 7.99
N ASP A 153 3.75 -5.90 8.12
CA ASP A 153 4.06 -6.70 9.32
C ASP A 153 5.55 -6.99 9.46
N THR A 154 6.20 -7.30 8.35
CA THR A 154 7.58 -7.78 8.35
C THR A 154 8.59 -6.66 8.37
N TYR A 155 8.37 -5.57 7.63
CA TYR A 155 9.36 -4.51 7.44
C TYR A 155 8.84 -3.10 7.76
N GLY A 156 7.55 -2.95 8.04
CA GLY A 156 7.00 -1.66 8.45
C GLY A 156 7.54 -1.21 9.81
N ALA A 157 7.72 0.10 9.99
CA ALA A 157 8.00 0.68 11.30
C ALA A 157 7.13 1.93 11.52
N VAL A 158 6.61 2.09 12.73
CA VAL A 158 5.67 3.17 13.08
C VAL A 158 6.33 4.55 13.07
N ASP A 159 7.64 4.58 13.31
CA ASP A 159 8.48 5.78 13.36
C ASP A 159 8.85 6.33 11.97
N LEU A 160 8.63 5.57 10.89
CA LEU A 160 8.83 6.06 9.53
C LEU A 160 8.01 7.35 9.29
N PRO A 161 8.65 8.42 8.79
CA PRO A 161 7.95 9.68 8.56
C PRO A 161 6.84 9.49 7.53
N ILE A 162 5.68 10.09 7.79
CA ILE A 162 4.48 10.09 6.93
C ILE A 162 3.78 8.71 6.84
N ILE A 163 4.49 7.67 6.40
CA ILE A 163 3.95 6.32 6.15
C ILE A 163 3.76 5.55 7.47
N GLY A 164 4.72 5.60 8.39
CA GLY A 164 4.69 4.81 9.62
C GLY A 164 3.47 5.14 10.48
N LYS A 165 3.23 6.43 10.73
CA LYS A 165 2.13 6.90 11.59
C LYS A 165 0.74 6.66 11.00
N SER A 166 0.60 6.70 9.67
CA SER A 166 -0.69 6.69 8.97
C SER A 166 -1.08 5.33 8.41
N PHE A 167 -0.08 4.54 8.00
CA PHE A 167 -0.29 3.27 7.30
C PHE A 167 0.17 2.07 8.13
N ILE A 168 1.30 2.14 8.84
CA ILE A 168 1.83 1.01 9.63
C ILE A 168 1.20 0.90 11.01
N ARG A 169 0.91 2.03 11.68
CA ARG A 169 0.27 2.06 13.00
C ARG A 169 -0.98 1.17 13.10
N PRO A 170 -1.95 1.21 12.16
CA PRO A 170 -3.12 0.33 12.22
C PRO A 170 -2.78 -1.16 12.22
N PHE A 171 -1.71 -1.59 11.51
CA PHE A 171 -1.26 -2.99 11.54
C PHE A 171 -0.71 -3.35 12.92
N ARG A 172 0.13 -2.50 13.53
CA ARG A 172 0.64 -2.74 14.89
C ARG A 172 -0.48 -2.76 15.93
N GLU A 173 -1.41 -1.83 15.83
CA GLU A 173 -2.59 -1.80 16.72
C GLU A 173 -3.39 -3.09 16.58
N HIS A 174 -3.55 -3.58 15.36
CA HIS A 174 -4.24 -4.83 15.09
C HIS A 174 -3.54 -6.06 15.70
N HIS A 175 -2.21 -6.15 15.65
CA HIS A 175 -1.50 -7.25 16.30
C HIS A 175 -1.55 -7.18 17.84
N VAL A 176 -1.59 -5.97 18.40
CA VAL A 176 -1.74 -5.76 19.84
C VAL A 176 -3.19 -6.00 20.28
N ASP A 177 -4.17 -5.34 19.67
CA ASP A 177 -5.60 -5.54 19.90
C ASP A 177 -6.32 -5.88 18.57
N PRO A 178 -6.42 -7.17 18.23
CA PRO A 178 -7.06 -7.61 16.99
C PRO A 178 -8.52 -7.15 16.84
N THR A 179 -9.18 -6.84 17.95
CA THR A 179 -10.58 -6.39 17.94
C THR A 179 -10.73 -4.88 17.80
N ALA A 180 -9.65 -4.10 17.86
CA ALA A 180 -9.69 -2.63 17.71
C ALA A 180 -10.37 -2.19 16.42
N MET A 181 -9.99 -2.80 15.30
CA MET A 181 -10.59 -2.54 14.00
C MET A 181 -12.13 -2.73 13.98
N THR A 182 -12.69 -3.59 14.85
CA THR A 182 -14.16 -3.78 14.92
C THR A 182 -14.90 -2.57 15.47
N ARG A 183 -14.21 -1.68 16.19
CA ARG A 183 -14.77 -0.48 16.83
C ARG A 183 -14.64 0.78 15.99
N HIS A 184 -13.84 0.74 14.93
CA HIS A 184 -13.66 1.87 14.00
C HIS A 184 -14.94 2.07 13.18
N ASP A 185 -15.18 3.27 12.67
CA ASP A 185 -16.30 3.48 11.73
C ASP A 185 -15.93 3.01 10.30
N PHE A 186 -16.84 3.17 9.34
CA PHE A 186 -16.60 2.77 7.96
C PHE A 186 -15.47 3.56 7.31
N PHE A 187 -15.36 4.86 7.61
CA PHE A 187 -14.37 5.75 7.00
C PHE A 187 -12.98 5.43 7.52
N GLU A 188 -12.84 5.29 8.83
CA GLU A 188 -11.57 4.93 9.46
C GLU A 188 -11.08 3.54 9.03
N THR A 189 -11.99 2.59 8.86
CA THR A 189 -11.64 1.24 8.39
C THR A 189 -11.17 1.24 6.93
N ASN A 190 -11.80 2.01 6.05
CA ASN A 190 -11.66 1.87 4.59
C ASN A 190 -10.99 3.06 3.89
N GLY A 191 -10.74 4.17 4.59
CA GLY A 191 -10.22 5.42 4.02
C GLY A 191 -8.91 5.25 3.25
N ASN A 192 -7.98 4.44 3.78
CA ASN A 192 -6.74 4.09 3.08
C ASN A 192 -6.98 3.32 1.77
N ASN A 193 -7.98 2.44 1.73
CA ASN A 193 -8.28 1.66 0.52
C ASN A 193 -8.87 2.58 -0.57
N PHE A 194 -9.71 3.52 -0.17
CA PHE A 194 -10.21 4.56 -1.09
C PHE A 194 -9.10 5.51 -1.55
N MET A 195 -8.23 5.96 -0.65
CA MET A 195 -7.06 6.77 -1.00
C MET A 195 -6.20 6.08 -2.06
N LEU A 196 -5.97 4.76 -1.91
CA LEU A 196 -5.17 3.97 -2.84
C LEU A 196 -5.80 3.90 -4.23
N ILE A 197 -7.12 3.70 -4.36
CA ILE A 197 -7.77 3.52 -5.66
C ILE A 197 -8.05 4.83 -6.40
N VAL A 198 -8.16 5.96 -5.71
CA VAL A 198 -8.58 7.23 -6.34
C VAL A 198 -7.70 7.66 -7.52
N PRO A 199 -6.35 7.66 -7.43
CA PRO A 199 -5.50 8.03 -8.57
C PRO A 199 -5.72 7.14 -9.80
N PHE A 200 -5.91 5.84 -9.59
CA PHE A 200 -6.23 4.89 -10.66
C PHE A 200 -7.61 5.17 -11.23
N ALA A 201 -8.62 5.34 -10.38
CA ALA A 201 -9.97 5.62 -10.82
C ALA A 201 -10.03 6.90 -11.68
N VAL A 202 -9.36 7.98 -11.26
CA VAL A 202 -9.23 9.22 -12.03
C VAL A 202 -8.58 8.97 -13.40
N ARG A 203 -7.53 8.14 -13.47
CA ARG A 203 -6.88 7.77 -14.74
C ARG A 203 -7.82 7.06 -15.71
N PHE A 204 -8.68 6.15 -15.22
CA PHE A 204 -9.68 5.45 -16.03
C PHE A 204 -10.85 6.37 -16.42
N ILE A 205 -11.29 7.25 -15.52
CA ILE A 205 -12.32 8.26 -15.80
C ILE A 205 -11.84 9.19 -16.92
N TYR A 206 -10.62 9.72 -16.79
CA TYR A 206 -10.00 10.57 -17.80
C TYR A 206 -9.90 9.86 -19.14
N LYS A 207 -9.51 8.59 -19.14
CA LYS A 207 -9.51 7.75 -20.35
C LYS A 207 -10.89 7.72 -21.01
N GLY A 208 -11.94 7.51 -20.22
CA GLY A 208 -13.33 7.46 -20.68
C GLY A 208 -13.87 8.76 -21.29
N PHE A 209 -13.24 9.91 -21.00
CA PHE A 209 -13.61 11.21 -21.57
C PHE A 209 -12.71 11.66 -22.73
N THR A 210 -11.55 11.04 -22.92
CA THR A 210 -10.53 11.52 -23.87
C THR A 210 -10.29 10.58 -25.06
N LEU A 211 -10.53 9.28 -24.89
CA LEU A 211 -10.37 8.33 -25.98
C LEU A 211 -11.63 8.24 -26.85
N SER A 212 -11.44 7.85 -28.11
CA SER A 212 -12.55 7.54 -29.01
C SER A 212 -13.28 6.26 -28.60
N GLU A 213 -14.56 6.12 -28.97
CA GLU A 213 -15.37 4.95 -28.65
C GLU A 213 -14.74 3.63 -29.14
N HIS A 214 -14.07 3.64 -30.30
CA HIS A 214 -13.34 2.48 -30.81
C HIS A 214 -12.22 2.04 -29.84
N LEU A 215 -11.37 2.98 -29.42
CA LEU A 215 -10.28 2.68 -28.48
C LEU A 215 -10.81 2.25 -27.10
N LEU A 216 -11.90 2.88 -26.63
CA LEU A 216 -12.55 2.47 -25.39
C LEU A 216 -13.09 1.04 -25.47
N ARG A 217 -13.67 0.66 -26.62
CA ARG A 217 -14.15 -0.70 -26.88
C ARG A 217 -13.02 -1.72 -26.88
N GLU A 218 -11.88 -1.43 -27.51
CA GLU A 218 -10.71 -2.32 -27.51
C GLU A 218 -10.17 -2.60 -26.10
N HIS A 219 -10.23 -1.61 -25.20
CA HIS A 219 -9.75 -1.75 -23.84
C HIS A 219 -10.80 -2.18 -22.82
N TYR A 220 -12.07 -2.33 -23.22
CA TYR A 220 -13.20 -2.49 -22.31
C TYR A 220 -13.04 -3.65 -21.30
N ARG A 221 -12.52 -4.80 -21.76
CA ARG A 221 -12.30 -5.98 -20.90
C ARG A 221 -11.22 -5.77 -19.84
N PHE A 222 -10.17 -5.01 -20.18
CA PHE A 222 -9.17 -4.63 -19.20
C PHE A 222 -9.72 -3.61 -18.19
N ASP A 223 -10.56 -2.68 -18.65
CA ASP A 223 -11.24 -1.73 -17.76
C ASP A 223 -12.18 -2.43 -16.78
N LEU A 224 -12.89 -3.49 -17.23
CA LEU A 224 -13.69 -4.35 -16.36
C LEU A 224 -12.84 -5.04 -15.29
N PHE A 225 -11.66 -5.58 -15.67
CA PHE A 225 -10.72 -6.17 -14.73
C PHE A 225 -10.22 -5.14 -13.71
N ALA A 226 -9.77 -3.98 -14.16
CA ALA A 226 -9.29 -2.91 -13.29
C ALA A 226 -10.39 -2.40 -12.35
N TYR A 227 -11.62 -2.25 -12.85
CA TYR A 227 -12.79 -1.89 -12.05
C TYR A 227 -13.09 -2.96 -10.99
N SER A 228 -13.09 -4.24 -11.38
CA SER A 228 -13.28 -5.34 -10.43
C SER A 228 -12.20 -5.34 -9.35
N LEU A 229 -10.93 -5.13 -9.72
CA LEU A 229 -9.81 -5.05 -8.79
C LEU A 229 -10.06 -3.93 -7.77
N MET A 230 -10.41 -2.73 -8.22
CA MET A 230 -10.73 -1.58 -7.36
C MET A 230 -11.90 -1.89 -6.41
N CYS A 231 -12.97 -2.53 -6.91
CA CYS A 231 -14.11 -2.96 -6.08
C CYS A 231 -13.69 -3.91 -4.95
N PHE A 232 -12.80 -4.86 -5.20
CA PHE A 232 -12.30 -5.74 -4.14
C PHE A 232 -11.36 -5.00 -3.18
N VAL A 233 -10.47 -4.12 -3.69
CA VAL A 233 -9.55 -3.34 -2.84
C VAL A 233 -10.33 -2.48 -1.84
N ILE A 234 -11.37 -1.75 -2.26
CA ILE A 234 -12.17 -0.94 -1.33
C ILE A 234 -12.87 -1.77 -0.25
N MET A 235 -13.13 -3.06 -0.50
CA MET A 235 -13.79 -3.96 0.43
C MET A 235 -12.81 -4.75 1.33
N THR A 236 -11.52 -4.84 0.96
CA THR A 236 -10.53 -5.68 1.67
C THR A 236 -10.49 -5.40 3.18
N ASN A 237 -10.40 -4.14 3.62
CA ASN A 237 -10.33 -3.84 5.05
C ASN A 237 -11.67 -4.09 5.76
N GLN A 238 -12.78 -3.84 5.07
CA GLN A 238 -14.11 -4.14 5.62
C GLN A 238 -14.31 -5.65 5.81
N ILE A 239 -13.83 -6.46 4.86
CA ILE A 239 -13.85 -7.92 4.96
C ILE A 239 -12.94 -8.40 6.09
N HIS A 240 -11.75 -7.83 6.21
CA HIS A 240 -10.82 -8.11 7.29
C HIS A 240 -11.45 -7.80 8.66
N LYS A 241 -12.08 -6.64 8.82
CA LYS A 241 -12.86 -6.27 10.01
C LYS A 241 -13.95 -7.29 10.34
N TRP A 242 -14.68 -7.78 9.34
CA TRP A 242 -15.69 -8.84 9.52
C TRP A 242 -15.08 -10.18 9.94
N ALA A 243 -13.82 -10.47 9.60
CA ALA A 243 -13.11 -11.64 10.11
C ALA A 243 -12.80 -11.56 11.62
N HIS A 244 -12.73 -10.35 12.17
CA HIS A 244 -12.60 -10.09 13.61
C HIS A 244 -13.92 -9.87 14.35
N THR A 245 -15.04 -9.73 13.65
CA THR A 245 -16.33 -9.45 14.26
C THR A 245 -17.08 -10.74 14.57
N TYR A 246 -17.11 -11.16 15.84
CA TYR A 246 -17.69 -12.44 16.24
C TYR A 246 -19.20 -12.43 16.47
N TYR A 247 -19.76 -11.26 16.80
CA TYR A 247 -21.18 -11.08 17.12
C TYR A 247 -21.78 -9.93 16.32
N GLY A 248 -23.06 -10.01 16.00
CA GLY A 248 -23.80 -8.91 15.36
C GLY A 248 -23.52 -8.71 13.87
N LEU A 249 -22.83 -9.64 13.19
CA LEU A 249 -22.70 -9.58 11.74
C LEU A 249 -24.04 -9.88 11.05
N PRO A 250 -24.36 -9.19 9.94
CA PRO A 250 -25.49 -9.56 9.11
C PRO A 250 -25.37 -10.99 8.57
N LYS A 251 -26.50 -11.72 8.52
CA LYS A 251 -26.53 -13.14 8.09
C LYS A 251 -25.91 -13.39 6.72
N TYR A 252 -26.01 -12.44 5.80
CA TYR A 252 -25.41 -12.59 4.47
C TYR A 252 -23.87 -12.53 4.51
N ILE A 253 -23.27 -11.74 5.41
CA ILE A 253 -21.82 -11.73 5.62
C ILE A 253 -21.36 -13.06 6.21
N GLU A 254 -22.09 -13.58 7.20
CA GLU A 254 -21.79 -14.89 7.78
C GLU A 254 -21.91 -16.01 6.75
N PHE A 255 -22.90 -15.93 5.86
CA PHE A 255 -23.04 -16.84 4.73
C PHE A 255 -21.82 -16.76 3.79
N LEU A 256 -21.42 -15.56 3.36
CA LEU A 256 -20.26 -15.38 2.49
C LEU A 256 -18.97 -15.93 3.14
N GLN A 257 -18.76 -15.70 4.44
CA GLN A 257 -17.63 -16.27 5.20
C GLN A 257 -17.72 -17.80 5.29
N LYS A 258 -18.91 -18.37 5.54
CA LYS A 258 -19.11 -19.82 5.63
C LYS A 258 -18.81 -20.53 4.31
N TRP A 259 -19.13 -19.89 3.19
CA TRP A 259 -18.86 -20.41 1.84
C TRP A 259 -17.47 -20.02 1.31
N HIS A 260 -16.63 -19.39 2.14
CA HIS A 260 -15.30 -18.94 1.75
C HIS A 260 -15.31 -17.98 0.53
N LEU A 261 -16.40 -17.25 0.32
CA LEU A 261 -16.46 -16.22 -0.73
C LEU A 261 -15.77 -14.92 -0.30
N ILE A 262 -15.68 -14.69 1.00
CA ILE A 262 -14.90 -13.64 1.65
C ILE A 262 -14.17 -14.23 2.86
N LEU A 263 -13.16 -13.54 3.38
CA LEU A 263 -12.26 -14.04 4.42
C LEU A 263 -13.00 -14.63 5.65
N PRO A 264 -12.90 -15.96 5.91
CA PRO A 264 -13.52 -16.57 7.08
C PRO A 264 -12.77 -16.26 8.38
N ARG A 265 -13.50 -16.05 9.48
CA ARG A 265 -12.94 -15.81 10.83
C ARG A 265 -11.90 -16.86 11.26
N LYS A 266 -12.24 -18.15 11.09
CA LYS A 266 -11.36 -19.27 11.46
C LYS A 266 -10.08 -19.32 10.62
N HIS A 267 -10.18 -18.96 9.35
CA HIS A 267 -9.05 -18.94 8.43
C HIS A 267 -8.08 -17.82 8.84
N HIS A 268 -8.60 -16.61 9.03
CA HIS A 268 -7.77 -15.48 9.40
C HIS A 268 -7.15 -15.60 10.81
N ARG A 269 -7.82 -16.31 11.74
CA ARG A 269 -7.24 -16.60 13.06
C ARG A 269 -5.90 -17.34 12.98
N ILE A 270 -5.63 -18.10 11.91
CA ILE A 270 -4.34 -18.79 11.73
C ILE A 270 -3.19 -17.79 11.69
N HIS A 271 -3.37 -16.67 10.98
CA HIS A 271 -2.40 -15.58 10.93
C HIS A 271 -2.16 -14.96 12.31
N HIS A 272 -3.19 -14.84 13.15
CA HIS A 272 -3.09 -14.30 14.51
C HIS A 272 -2.43 -15.25 15.53
N VAL A 273 -2.05 -16.46 15.13
CA VAL A 273 -1.25 -17.34 15.98
C VAL A 273 0.21 -16.92 15.87
N ALA A 274 0.87 -16.80 17.02
CA ALA A 274 2.32 -16.56 17.06
C ALA A 274 3.06 -17.58 16.18
N PRO A 275 4.00 -17.18 15.33
CA PRO A 275 4.69 -15.88 15.27
C PRO A 275 4.16 -14.88 14.21
N HIS A 276 2.91 -15.02 13.73
CA HIS A 276 2.29 -14.16 12.71
C HIS A 276 3.01 -14.14 11.34
N GLU A 277 3.61 -15.27 10.95
CA GLU A 277 4.44 -15.38 9.74
C GLU A 277 3.72 -16.00 8.53
N THR A 278 2.41 -16.25 8.65
CA THR A 278 1.65 -17.01 7.66
C THR A 278 0.28 -16.40 7.40
N TYR A 279 -0.34 -16.77 6.29
CA TYR A 279 -1.72 -16.48 5.91
C TYR A 279 -2.06 -14.96 5.85
N PHE A 280 -1.22 -14.19 5.16
CA PHE A 280 -1.33 -12.74 5.05
C PHE A 280 -2.48 -12.23 4.17
N CYS A 281 -3.01 -13.02 3.23
CA CYS A 281 -4.10 -12.59 2.34
C CYS A 281 -5.40 -12.40 3.14
N ILE A 282 -5.98 -11.20 3.05
CA ILE A 282 -7.12 -10.76 3.89
C ILE A 282 -8.39 -10.41 3.11
N THR A 283 -8.40 -10.61 1.78
CA THR A 283 -9.62 -10.34 0.98
C THR A 283 -10.54 -11.56 0.96
N THR A 284 -10.03 -12.70 0.53
CA THR A 284 -10.74 -13.99 0.56
C THR A 284 -9.94 -15.04 1.32
N GLY A 285 -8.61 -14.91 1.34
CA GLY A 285 -7.69 -15.91 1.89
C GLY A 285 -7.51 -17.13 0.98
N TRP A 286 -7.98 -17.07 -0.28
CA TRP A 286 -7.84 -18.18 -1.23
C TRP A 286 -6.39 -18.53 -1.51
N LEU A 287 -5.52 -17.51 -1.56
CA LEU A 287 -4.12 -17.71 -1.90
C LEU A 287 -3.23 -18.06 -0.71
N ASN A 288 -3.74 -18.00 0.52
CA ASN A 288 -2.96 -18.32 1.72
C ASN A 288 -2.41 -19.75 1.70
N TYR A 289 -3.25 -20.76 1.44
CA TYR A 289 -2.79 -22.15 1.39
C TYR A 289 -1.79 -22.42 0.25
N PRO A 290 -2.05 -21.98 -1.01
CA PRO A 290 -1.05 -22.08 -2.08
C PRO A 290 0.29 -21.41 -1.76
N LEU A 291 0.28 -20.18 -1.23
CA LEU A 291 1.49 -19.42 -0.91
C LEU A 291 2.28 -20.05 0.24
N GLU A 292 1.59 -20.59 1.25
CA GLU A 292 2.20 -21.33 2.35
C GLU A 292 2.89 -22.60 1.85
N LYS A 293 2.22 -23.37 0.97
CA LYS A 293 2.74 -24.63 0.44
C LYS A 293 4.05 -24.47 -0.34
N ILE A 294 4.25 -23.32 -0.99
CA ILE A 294 5.49 -22.98 -1.71
C ILE A 294 6.45 -22.14 -0.85
N SER A 295 6.14 -21.92 0.42
CA SER A 295 6.90 -21.07 1.35
C SER A 295 7.23 -19.70 0.75
N PHE A 296 6.24 -19.08 0.09
CA PHE A 296 6.43 -17.86 -0.69
C PHE A 296 7.05 -16.73 0.14
N PHE A 297 6.41 -16.37 1.26
CA PHE A 297 6.86 -15.27 2.13
C PHE A 297 8.19 -15.58 2.84
N PRO A 298 8.38 -16.77 3.48
CA PRO A 298 9.69 -17.12 4.05
C PRO A 298 10.84 -17.11 3.02
N THR A 299 10.57 -17.50 1.78
CA THR A 299 11.58 -17.45 0.71
C THR A 299 11.95 -16.01 0.35
N PHE A 300 10.96 -15.12 0.25
CA PHE A 300 11.19 -13.70 0.02
C PHE A 300 11.93 -13.02 1.17
N GLU A 301 11.63 -13.39 2.42
CA GLU A 301 12.33 -12.87 3.60
C GLU A 301 13.81 -13.22 3.57
N LYS A 302 14.15 -14.49 3.31
CA LYS A 302 15.53 -14.95 3.16
C LYS A 302 16.26 -14.23 2.02
N LEU A 303 15.57 -13.98 0.91
CA LEU A 303 16.14 -13.25 -0.22
C LEU A 303 16.43 -11.79 0.15
N ILE A 304 15.48 -11.10 0.78
CA ILE A 304 15.66 -9.71 1.22
C ILE A 304 16.78 -9.62 2.24
N GLU A 305 16.82 -10.51 3.23
CA GLU A 305 17.88 -10.55 4.24
C GLU A 305 19.24 -10.81 3.60
N ALA A 306 19.35 -11.75 2.65
CA ALA A 306 20.59 -12.01 1.93
C ALA A 306 21.07 -10.82 1.09
N LEU A 307 20.15 -10.03 0.53
CA LEU A 307 20.47 -8.87 -0.32
C LEU A 307 20.73 -7.59 0.48
N THR A 308 20.09 -7.43 1.64
CA THR A 308 20.07 -6.15 2.38
C THR A 308 20.66 -6.23 3.79
N GLY A 309 20.80 -7.43 4.35
CA GLY A 309 21.16 -7.65 5.75
C GLY A 309 20.06 -7.30 6.76
N ILE A 310 18.86 -6.93 6.30
CA ILE A 310 17.74 -6.54 7.18
C ILE A 310 16.94 -7.78 7.57
N PRO A 311 16.88 -8.14 8.87
CA PRO A 311 16.11 -9.28 9.33
C PRO A 311 14.59 -8.97 9.35
N PRO A 312 13.73 -9.97 9.13
CA PRO A 312 12.28 -9.80 9.16
C PRO A 312 11.74 -9.49 10.58
N ARG A 313 10.59 -8.81 10.64
CA ARG A 313 9.74 -8.60 11.84
C ARG A 313 10.40 -7.89 13.03
N ARG A 314 11.39 -7.04 12.78
CA ARG A 314 12.11 -6.30 13.85
C ARG A 314 11.19 -5.41 14.69
N ASP A 315 10.25 -4.68 14.09
CA ASP A 315 9.36 -3.75 14.80
C ASP A 315 8.10 -4.43 15.37
N ASP A 316 7.51 -5.36 14.63
CA ASP A 316 6.26 -6.02 15.06
C ASP A 316 6.43 -6.79 16.37
N MET A 317 7.53 -7.53 16.51
CA MET A 317 7.82 -8.28 17.74
C MET A 317 8.02 -7.37 18.95
N LYS A 318 8.61 -6.17 18.76
CA LYS A 318 8.76 -5.14 19.81
C LYS A 318 7.39 -4.71 20.36
N TRP A 319 6.42 -4.42 19.48
CA TRP A 319 5.07 -4.01 19.89
C TRP A 319 4.22 -5.17 20.45
N ALA A 320 4.39 -6.38 19.91
CA ALA A 320 3.75 -7.58 20.43
C ALA A 320 4.28 -7.99 21.83
N GLY A 321 5.42 -7.44 22.26
CA GLY A 321 6.04 -7.73 23.55
C GLY A 321 6.72 -9.10 23.60
N LYS A 322 7.13 -9.64 22.45
CA LYS A 322 7.83 -10.93 22.33
C LYS A 322 9.31 -10.66 22.03
N LYS A 323 10.21 -11.44 22.66
CA LYS A 323 11.64 -11.36 22.34
C LYS A 323 11.89 -11.89 20.93
N VAL A 324 12.76 -11.22 20.18
CA VAL A 324 13.41 -11.81 19.01
C VAL A 324 14.39 -12.85 19.58
N GLU A 325 14.14 -14.14 19.36
CA GLU A 325 15.07 -15.21 19.74
C GLU A 325 16.27 -15.29 18.80
#